data_AF-A0A8T2ULA5-F1
#
_entry.id   AF-A0A8T2ULA5-F1
#
_cell.length_a   1.000
_cell.length_b   1.000
_cell.length_c   1.000
_cell.angle_alpha   90.00
_cell.angle_beta   90.00
_cell.angle_gamma   90.00
#
_symmetry.space_group_name_H-M   'P 1'
#
loop_
_entity.id
_entity.type
_entity.pdbx_description
1 polymer ?
#
loop_
_entity_poly.entity_id
_entity_poly.type
_entity_poly.pdbx_seq_one_letter_code
_entity_poly.pdbx_strand_id
1 'polypeptide(L)' 'MCILLEQSAYQILNADYGWRPAIIVQHILVGIQELLDAPNPAGPAQVEAYQPFIQGPREYELRVKQQAKHYPPLT' A
#
# COMPACT_ATOMS: atom_id res chain seq x y z
N MET A 1 2.50 -3.05 9.50
CA MET A 1 2.65 -1.77 8.78
C MET A 1 3.21 -2.11 7.42
N CYS A 2 2.48 -1.77 6.36
CA CYS A 2 2.42 -2.56 5.14
C CYS A 2 3.62 -2.38 4.20
N ILE A 3 3.93 -3.48 3.53
CA ILE A 3 5.20 -3.81 2.90
C ILE A 3 5.32 -3.21 1.49
N LEU A 4 4.46 -2.28 1.06
CA LEU A 4 4.48 -1.72 -0.31
C LEU A 4 4.01 -0.25 -0.38
N LEU A 5 3.87 0.46 0.74
CA LEU A 5 3.08 1.70 0.78
C LEU A 5 3.79 2.98 0.33
N GLU A 6 5.10 3.02 0.17
CA GLU A 6 5.76 4.34 0.02
C GLU A 6 5.63 5.00 -1.35
N GLN A 7 5.16 4.34 -2.41
CA GLN A 7 5.17 4.96 -3.76
C GLN A 7 3.82 5.43 -4.28
N SER A 8 2.71 4.83 -3.85
CA SER A 8 1.38 5.15 -4.38
C SER A 8 0.56 6.03 -3.43
N ALA A 9 0.76 5.91 -2.11
CA ALA A 9 0.38 7.00 -1.20
C ALA A 9 1.18 8.28 -1.53
N TYR A 10 2.45 8.12 -1.93
CA TYR A 10 3.29 9.24 -2.38
C TYR A 10 2.75 9.94 -3.63
N GLN A 11 2.14 9.24 -4.61
CA GLN A 11 1.53 9.93 -5.76
C GLN A 11 0.36 10.86 -5.35
N ILE A 12 -0.47 10.45 -4.40
CA ILE A 12 -1.60 11.26 -3.89
C ILE A 12 -1.09 12.41 -2.99
N LEU A 13 0.03 12.20 -2.30
CA LEU A 13 0.58 13.12 -1.30
C LEU A 13 1.73 14.01 -1.84
N ASN A 14 2.23 13.74 -3.04
CA ASN A 14 3.30 14.51 -3.66
C ASN A 14 2.74 15.68 -4.49
N ALA A 15 3.23 16.88 -4.18
CA ALA A 15 2.95 18.15 -4.85
C ALA A 15 3.11 18.11 -6.38
N ASP A 16 4.10 17.34 -6.87
CA ASP A 16 4.46 17.34 -8.30
C ASP A 16 3.64 16.33 -9.13
N TYR A 17 2.95 15.39 -8.48
CA TYR A 17 2.30 14.25 -9.18
C TYR A 17 0.79 14.16 -8.98
N GLY A 18 0.24 14.64 -7.85
CA GLY A 18 -1.20 14.46 -7.60
C GLY A 18 -1.80 15.21 -6.41
N TRP A 19 -0.99 15.76 -5.52
CA TRP A 19 -1.49 16.49 -4.36
C TRP A 19 -2.27 17.75 -4.77
N ARG A 20 -3.45 17.93 -4.17
CA ARG A 20 -4.25 19.15 -4.29
C ARG A 20 -4.73 19.57 -2.90
N PRO A 21 -4.78 20.88 -2.58
CA PRO A 21 -5.25 21.38 -1.29
C PRO A 21 -6.70 20.99 -0.96
N ALA A 22 -7.51 20.64 -1.96
CA ALA A 22 -8.89 20.23 -1.81
C ALA A 22 -9.07 18.72 -1.49
N ILE A 23 -7.99 17.94 -1.42
CA ILE A 23 -8.07 16.52 -1.04
C ILE A 23 -8.43 16.45 0.45
N ILE A 24 -9.55 15.80 0.74
CA ILE A 24 -10.00 15.53 2.12
C ILE A 24 -9.35 14.25 2.66
N VAL A 25 -9.21 14.18 3.98
CA VAL A 25 -8.60 13.03 4.68
C VAL A 25 -9.26 11.70 4.29
N GLN A 26 -10.59 11.69 4.09
CA GLN A 26 -11.30 10.50 3.64
C GLN A 26 -10.75 9.94 2.31
N HIS A 27 -10.47 10.78 1.32
CA HIS A 27 -9.94 10.33 0.03
C HIS A 27 -8.52 9.77 0.18
N ILE A 28 -7.72 10.32 1.08
CA ILE A 28 -6.38 9.78 1.39
C ILE A 28 -6.52 8.37 1.98
N LEU A 29 -7.41 8.20 2.97
CA LEU A 29 -7.63 6.91 3.62
C LEU A 29 -8.16 5.85 2.65
N VAL A 30 -9.11 6.22 1.78
CA VAL A 30 -9.62 5.34 0.73
C VAL A 30 -8.52 4.97 -0.26
N GLY A 31 -7.72 5.93 -0.74
CA GLY A 31 -6.61 5.64 -1.64
C GLY A 31 -5.55 4.73 -1.02
N ILE A 32 -5.30 4.83 0.30
CA ILE A 32 -4.43 3.89 1.02
C ILE A 32 -5.07 2.49 1.06
N GLN A 33 -6.37 2.37 1.32
CA GLN A 33 -7.07 1.07 1.31
C GLN A 33 -6.98 0.40 -0.08
N GLU A 34 -7.31 1.14 -1.14
CA GLU A 34 -7.22 0.64 -2.51
C GLU A 34 -5.81 0.17 -2.85
N LEU A 35 -4.78 0.88 -2.38
CA LEU A 35 -3.40 0.50 -2.61
C LEU A 35 -3.01 -0.79 -1.86
N LEU A 36 -3.54 -0.99 -0.66
CA LEU A 36 -3.29 -2.22 0.10
C LEU A 36 -3.88 -3.43 -0.60
N ASP A 37 -5.03 -3.27 -1.24
CA ASP A 37 -5.73 -4.32 -1.99
C ASP A 37 -5.12 -4.54 -3.39
N ALA A 38 -4.70 -3.46 -4.05
CA ALA A 38 -4.13 -3.47 -5.40
C ALA A 38 -2.77 -2.73 -5.44
N PRO A 39 -1.66 -3.41 -5.11
CA PRO A 39 -0.34 -2.79 -5.09
C PRO A 39 0.13 -2.33 -6.47
N ASN A 40 0.84 -1.20 -6.53
CA ASN A 40 1.40 -0.66 -7.78
C ASN A 40 2.77 -1.30 -8.11
N PRO A 41 2.89 -2.13 -9.18
CA PRO A 41 4.17 -2.73 -9.58
C PRO A 41 5.17 -1.72 -10.17
N ALA A 42 4.69 -0.58 -10.72
CA ALA A 42 5.53 0.38 -11.42
C ALA A 42 6.35 1.28 -10.48
N GLY A 43 6.04 1.27 -9.18
CA GLY A 43 6.77 2.00 -8.16
C GLY A 43 7.03 1.10 -6.96
N PRO A 44 8.01 0.18 -7.02
CA PRO A 44 8.34 -0.65 -5.87
C PRO A 44 8.86 0.21 -4.73
N ALA A 45 8.10 0.27 -3.65
CA ALA A 45 8.45 1.01 -2.44
C ALA A 45 9.43 0.24 -1.54
N GLN A 46 9.33 -1.09 -1.57
CA GLN A 46 10.10 -1.96 -0.69
C GLN A 46 10.51 -3.23 -1.43
N VAL A 47 11.81 -3.51 -1.41
CA VAL A 47 12.42 -4.60 -2.18
C VAL A 47 11.99 -5.97 -1.66
N GLU A 48 11.88 -6.14 -0.33
CA GLU A 48 11.61 -7.44 0.31
C GLU A 48 10.21 -7.98 0.04
N ALA A 49 9.24 -7.10 -0.24
CA ALA A 49 7.89 -7.50 -0.62
C ALA A 49 7.66 -7.48 -2.12
N TYR A 50 8.39 -6.64 -2.86
CA TYR A 50 8.28 -6.59 -4.31
C TYR A 50 8.65 -7.92 -4.96
N GLN A 51 9.73 -8.57 -4.51
CA GLN A 51 10.15 -9.87 -5.07
C GLN A 51 9.09 -10.97 -4.89
N PRO A 52 8.55 -11.24 -3.69
CA PRO A 52 7.42 -12.17 -3.53
C PRO A 52 6.18 -11.76 -4.34
N PHE A 53 5.89 -10.46 -4.44
CA PHE A 53 4.73 -9.94 -5.17
C PHE A 53 4.78 -10.27 -6.67
N ILE A 54 5.93 -10.08 -7.31
CA ILE A 54 6.11 -10.37 -8.75
C ILE A 54 6.36 -11.85 -9.06
N GLN A 55 6.98 -12.59 -8.13
CA GLN A 55 7.37 -13.99 -8.36
C GLN A 55 6.23 -14.99 -8.08
N GLY A 56 5.27 -14.66 -7.20
CA GLY A 56 4.17 -15.58 -6.93
C GLY A 56 3.11 -15.03 -5.97
N PRO A 57 1.84 -14.91 -6.41
CA PRO A 57 0.78 -14.30 -5.59
C PRO A 57 0.51 -15.05 -4.28
N ARG A 58 0.70 -16.37 -4.27
CA ARG A 58 0.42 -17.20 -3.09
C ARG A 58 1.33 -16.90 -1.90
N GLU A 59 2.64 -16.78 -2.12
CA GLU A 59 3.60 -16.51 -1.04
C GLU A 59 3.42 -15.08 -0.52
N TYR A 60 3.18 -14.13 -1.42
CA TYR A 60 2.87 -12.75 -1.05
C TYR A 60 1.60 -12.67 -0.19
N GLU A 61 0.50 -13.31 -0.61
CA GLU A 61 -0.75 -13.35 0.15
C GLU A 61 -0.59 -13.97 1.54
N LEU A 62 0.20 -15.04 1.67
CA LEU A 62 0.46 -15.67 2.96
C LEU A 62 1.14 -14.69 3.93
N ARG A 63 2.14 -13.95 3.45
CA ARG A 63 2.84 -12.92 4.26
C ARG A 63 1.92 -11.77 4.63
N VAL A 64 1.08 -11.30 3.70
CA VAL A 64 0.08 -10.24 3.98
C VAL A 64 -0.89 -10.70 5.06
N LYS A 65 -1.42 -11.93 4.96
CA LYS A 65 -2.33 -12.50 5.97
C LYS A 65 -1.65 -12.70 7.33
N GLN A 66 -0.38 -13.11 7.36
CA GLN A 66 0.39 -13.21 8.60
C GLN A 66 0.61 -11.82 9.24
N GLN A 67 0.94 -10.82 8.43
CA GLN A 67 1.13 -9.45 8.89
C GLN A 67 -0.16 -8.86 9.47
N ALA A 68 -1.31 -9.09 8.81
CA ALA A 68 -2.61 -8.59 9.25
C ALA A 68 -2.98 -9.06 10.67
N LYS A 69 -2.56 -10.27 11.08
CA LYS A 69 -2.82 -10.79 12.43
C LYS A 69 -2.18 -9.96 13.56
N HIS A 70 -1.16 -9.16 13.26
CA HIS A 70 -0.50 -8.29 14.24
C HIS A 70 -1.30 -7.02 14.52
N TYR A 71 -2.33 -6.74 13.72
CA TYR A 71 -3.16 -5.54 13.80
C TYR A 71 -4.64 -5.94 13.90
N PRO A 72 -5.05 -6.60 15.01
CA PRO A 72 -6.46 -6.91 15.23
C PRO A 72 -7.28 -5.63 15.34
N PRO A 73 -8.60 -5.69 15.07
CA PRO A 73 -9.49 -4.57 15.32
C PRO A 73 -9.36 -4.11 16.78
N LEU A 74 -9.36 -2.80 16.99
CA LEU A 74 -9.49 -2.22 18.33
C LEU A 74 -10.92 -2.51 18.82
N THR A 75 -11.08 -3.61 19.55
CA THR A 75 -12.32 -4.00 20.23
C THR A 75 -12.66 -3.05 21.36
#